data_AF-A0A0D2ERX5-F1
#
_entry.id   AF-A0A0D2ERX5-F1
#
_cell.length_a   1.000
_cell.length_b   1.000
_cell.length_c   1.000
_cell.angle_alpha   90.00
_cell.angle_beta   90.00
_cell.angle_gamma   90.00
#
_symmetry.space_group_name_H-M   'P 1'
#
loop_
_entity.id
_entity.type
_entity.pdbx_description
1 polymer ?
#
loop_
_entity_poly.entity_id
_entity_poly.type
_entity_poly.pdbx_seq_one_letter_code
_entity_poly.pdbx_strand_id
1 'polypeptide(L)'
;MASTTIVHSWIHHDSQADRKSLSSQKSQVFRHVAAHRKWARHQRTCKLRASALDLYHTFQVQGKQSSQVETYFTGSCDPFDTLAVPHTSQIDELLQFDHKHLSRAFGASKIPQHRASTFLQDELAAYGFLARIATIKARFDSNPEVFNFILKLKAKAMQQLRLNLSQTNVARLPRAVISLLYAETWCQNLEAVTVHVRLLEVINNHYGLKPDDLICILHSDIQRATLTLGSPLFMMDDKTWDIYEADYAPLPQSEGNDSNGIQWPQLRLLINMRNALMALDVLQASEISKAVRQSATIKFLHIMRVLLDQYNTSSDNIEQYIALAALYRLRREANMEKIPLGAINVYDAGKLILSRIRQLLGLVSDDPPSLRLWVLFVGTMSGDNWFKQEFQGQVSGLGLMNADDIRTSLHVIEHRELPDSLINPLLEVSAG
;
A
#
# COMPACT_ATOMS: atom_id res chain seq x y z
N MET A 1 -19.15 -26.29 3.60
CA MET A 1 -20.40 -25.52 3.79
C MET A 1 -20.40 -24.70 5.09
N ALA A 2 -19.69 -25.10 6.16
CA ALA A 2 -19.61 -24.32 7.41
C ALA A 2 -18.69 -23.07 7.35
N SER A 3 -17.75 -22.99 6.41
CA SER A 3 -16.77 -21.89 6.28
C SER A 3 -17.31 -20.65 5.56
N THR A 4 -18.24 -20.82 4.62
CA THR A 4 -18.93 -19.73 3.93
C THR A 4 -19.83 -18.93 4.88
N THR A 5 -20.40 -19.57 5.90
CA THR A 5 -21.31 -18.95 6.89
C THR A 5 -20.66 -17.85 7.72
N ILE A 6 -19.35 -17.95 8.02
CA ILE A 6 -18.63 -16.94 8.82
C ILE A 6 -18.38 -15.66 8.01
N VAL A 7 -17.93 -15.79 6.75
CA VAL A 7 -17.75 -14.64 5.86
C VAL A 7 -19.09 -13.92 5.60
N HIS A 8 -20.17 -14.70 5.45
CA HIS A 8 -21.52 -14.16 5.30
C HIS A 8 -21.96 -13.33 6.52
N SER A 9 -21.71 -13.77 7.77
CA SER A 9 -22.15 -13.01 8.96
C SER A 9 -21.46 -11.65 9.06
N TRP A 10 -20.15 -11.56 8.78
CA TRP A 10 -19.38 -10.30 8.79
C TRP A 10 -19.94 -9.24 7.84
N ILE A 11 -20.41 -9.63 6.66
CA ILE A 11 -20.88 -8.69 5.64
C ILE A 11 -22.34 -8.23 5.88
N HIS A 12 -23.06 -8.94 6.76
CA HIS A 12 -24.44 -8.63 7.15
C HIS A 12 -24.57 -7.87 8.48
N HIS A 13 -23.47 -7.50 9.16
CA HIS A 13 -23.51 -6.82 10.46
C HIS A 13 -24.10 -5.39 10.45
N ASP A 14 -24.31 -4.75 9.29
CA ASP A 14 -24.92 -3.41 9.18
C ASP A 14 -26.46 -3.40 9.06
N SER A 15 -27.15 -4.55 9.12
CA SER A 15 -28.58 -4.58 8.77
C SER A 15 -29.45 -5.43 9.69
N GLN A 16 -29.33 -5.28 11.01
CA GLN A 16 -30.48 -5.53 11.88
C GLN A 16 -31.37 -4.29 11.98
N ALA A 17 -31.89 -3.86 10.83
CA ALA A 17 -33.07 -3.01 10.75
C ALA A 17 -34.15 -3.81 10.02
N ASP A 18 -35.13 -4.25 10.80
CA ASP A 18 -36.45 -4.78 10.46
C ASP A 18 -36.69 -5.33 9.05
N ARG A 19 -36.57 -6.67 8.92
CA ARG A 19 -37.25 -7.42 7.87
C ARG A 19 -38.71 -7.68 8.25
N LYS A 20 -39.53 -6.64 8.21
CA LYS A 20 -40.99 -6.77 8.04
C LYS A 20 -41.47 -5.75 7.02
N SER A 21 -41.52 -6.15 5.75
CA SER A 21 -42.61 -5.74 4.83
C SER A 21 -42.47 -6.39 3.46
N LEU A 22 -43.63 -6.61 2.87
CA LEU A 22 -43.95 -7.31 1.64
C LEU A 22 -43.40 -6.62 0.37
N SER A 23 -43.17 -7.37 -0.72
CA SER A 23 -44.10 -7.38 -1.86
C SER A 23 -43.59 -8.00 -3.19
N SER A 24 -44.50 -8.79 -3.76
CA SER A 24 -44.85 -9.07 -5.17
C SER A 24 -43.89 -9.82 -6.13
N GLN A 25 -44.49 -10.85 -6.75
CA GLN A 25 -43.98 -11.68 -7.85
C GLN A 25 -43.58 -10.89 -9.11
N LYS A 26 -43.99 -9.61 -9.26
CA LYS A 26 -43.52 -8.75 -10.38
C LYS A 26 -42.01 -8.49 -10.31
N SER A 27 -41.39 -8.49 -9.12
CA SER A 27 -39.94 -8.29 -8.97
C SER A 27 -39.09 -9.51 -9.36
N GLN A 28 -39.69 -10.70 -9.53
CA GLN A 28 -38.98 -11.90 -9.96
C GLN A 28 -38.77 -11.93 -11.48
N VAL A 29 -39.74 -11.45 -12.26
CA VAL A 29 -39.64 -11.42 -13.74
C VAL A 29 -38.53 -10.45 -14.19
N PHE A 30 -38.47 -9.25 -13.61
CA PHE A 30 -37.38 -8.30 -13.91
C PHE A 30 -36.01 -8.83 -13.49
N ARG A 31 -35.92 -9.57 -12.38
CA ARG A 31 -34.69 -10.25 -11.96
C ARG A 31 -34.29 -11.35 -12.94
N HIS A 32 -35.24 -12.14 -13.44
CA HIS A 32 -34.98 -13.17 -14.46
C HIS A 32 -34.54 -12.57 -15.80
N VAL A 33 -35.17 -11.48 -16.26
CA VAL A 33 -34.78 -10.80 -17.50
C VAL A 33 -33.39 -10.18 -17.38
N ALA A 34 -33.07 -9.56 -16.23
CA ALA A 34 -31.74 -9.04 -15.95
C ALA A 34 -30.68 -10.16 -15.86
N ALA A 35 -31.01 -11.27 -15.20
CA ALA A 35 -30.15 -12.45 -15.12
C ALA A 35 -29.93 -13.09 -16.50
N HIS A 36 -30.96 -13.18 -17.34
CA HIS A 36 -30.85 -13.68 -18.71
C HIS A 36 -29.99 -12.76 -19.59
N ARG A 37 -30.16 -11.43 -19.49
CA ARG A 37 -29.28 -10.46 -20.16
C ARG A 37 -27.84 -10.52 -19.64
N LYS A 38 -27.64 -10.80 -18.35
CA LYS A 38 -26.31 -11.02 -17.75
C LYS A 38 -25.67 -12.31 -18.29
N TRP A 39 -26.42 -13.41 -18.33
CA TRP A 39 -25.98 -14.68 -18.88
C TRP A 39 -25.65 -14.58 -20.38
N ALA A 40 -26.50 -13.93 -21.17
CA ALA A 40 -26.28 -13.72 -22.60
C ALA A 40 -25.01 -12.88 -22.88
N ARG A 41 -24.72 -11.87 -22.05
CA ARG A 41 -23.47 -11.11 -22.13
C ARG A 41 -22.27 -11.98 -21.79
N HIS A 42 -22.33 -12.74 -20.70
CA HIS A 42 -21.27 -13.66 -20.31
C HIS A 42 -20.99 -14.72 -21.40
N GLN A 43 -22.03 -15.27 -22.01
CA GLN A 43 -21.90 -16.24 -23.10
C GLN A 43 -21.26 -15.61 -24.34
N ARG A 44 -21.56 -14.34 -24.66
CA ARG A 44 -20.87 -13.60 -25.74
C ARG A 44 -19.39 -13.38 -25.43
N THR A 45 -19.05 -12.99 -24.20
CA THR A 45 -17.66 -12.81 -23.78
C THR A 45 -16.88 -14.14 -23.84
N CYS A 46 -17.48 -15.24 -23.42
CA CYS A 46 -16.87 -16.57 -23.53
C CYS A 46 -16.69 -16.99 -24.99
N LYS A 47 -17.67 -16.73 -25.88
CA LYS A 47 -17.54 -16.99 -27.32
C LYS A 47 -16.46 -16.14 -27.97
N LEU A 48 -16.33 -14.88 -27.59
CA LEU A 48 -15.27 -13.98 -28.07
C LEU A 48 -13.88 -14.46 -27.61
N ARG A 49 -13.74 -14.89 -26.35
CA ARG A 49 -12.50 -15.49 -25.84
C ARG A 49 -12.15 -16.81 -26.53
N ALA A 50 -13.14 -17.67 -26.76
CA ALA A 50 -12.94 -18.90 -27.51
C ALA A 50 -12.52 -18.62 -28.96
N SER A 51 -13.14 -17.64 -29.61
CA SER A 51 -12.77 -17.23 -30.97
C SER A 51 -11.37 -16.60 -31.04
N ALA A 52 -10.98 -15.83 -30.02
CA ALA A 52 -9.64 -15.27 -29.90
C ALA A 52 -8.57 -16.35 -29.66
N LEU A 53 -8.89 -17.38 -28.86
CA LEU A 53 -8.03 -18.54 -28.64
C LEU A 53 -7.91 -19.40 -29.91
N ASP A 54 -9.00 -19.63 -30.64
CA ASP A 54 -8.97 -20.33 -31.94
C ASP A 54 -8.11 -19.58 -32.96
N LEU A 55 -8.23 -18.25 -33.03
CA LEU A 55 -7.35 -17.43 -33.86
C LEU A 55 -5.89 -17.57 -33.45
N TYR A 56 -5.59 -17.51 -32.15
CA TYR A 56 -4.25 -17.68 -31.61
C TYR A 56 -3.66 -19.05 -31.98
N HIS A 57 -4.43 -20.13 -31.84
CA HIS A 57 -4.01 -21.47 -32.25
C HIS A 57 -3.82 -21.60 -33.76
N THR A 58 -4.67 -20.95 -34.56
CA THR A 58 -4.55 -20.92 -36.03
C THR A 58 -3.24 -20.23 -36.45
N PHE A 59 -2.84 -19.16 -35.76
CA PHE A 59 -1.57 -18.48 -36.01
C PHE A 59 -0.36 -19.30 -35.56
N GLN A 60 -0.49 -20.08 -34.48
CA GLN A 60 0.56 -21.01 -34.02
C GLN A 60 0.82 -22.13 -35.04
N VAL A 61 -0.24 -22.67 -35.66
CA VAL A 61 -0.14 -23.75 -36.65
C VAL A 61 0.46 -23.26 -37.98
N GLN A 62 0.38 -21.96 -38.29
CA GLN A 62 0.91 -21.36 -39.52
C GLN A 62 2.38 -20.94 -39.47
N GLY A 63 3.12 -21.21 -38.38
CA GLY A 63 4.57 -21.02 -38.31
C GLY A 63 5.06 -19.59 -38.49
N LYS A 64 4.20 -18.58 -38.37
CA LYS A 64 4.61 -17.16 -38.42
C LYS A 64 5.15 -16.71 -37.06
N GLN A 65 6.26 -15.98 -37.08
CA GLN A 65 6.95 -15.45 -35.91
C GLN A 65 5.98 -14.80 -34.92
N SER A 66 5.97 -15.33 -33.70
CA SER A 66 5.17 -14.87 -32.56
C SER A 66 5.35 -13.39 -32.23
N SER A 67 6.47 -12.78 -32.62
CA SER A 67 6.78 -11.36 -32.40
C SER A 67 5.90 -10.39 -33.20
N GLN A 68 5.37 -10.78 -34.37
CA GLN A 68 4.48 -9.90 -35.14
C GLN A 68 3.03 -9.96 -34.63
N VAL A 69 2.61 -11.07 -34.02
CA VAL A 69 1.25 -11.26 -33.49
C VAL A 69 1.04 -10.48 -32.20
N GLU A 70 2.07 -10.34 -31.35
CA GLU A 70 2.01 -9.46 -30.17
C GLU A 70 1.64 -8.02 -30.57
N THR A 71 2.16 -7.50 -31.69
CA THR A 71 1.81 -6.15 -32.19
C THR A 71 0.38 -6.01 -32.74
N TYR A 72 -0.26 -7.09 -33.21
CA TYR A 72 -1.65 -7.03 -33.71
C TYR A 72 -2.70 -7.32 -32.62
N PHE A 73 -2.31 -7.98 -31.52
CA PHE A 73 -3.13 -8.13 -30.32
C PHE A 73 -2.81 -7.10 -29.23
N THR A 74 -1.76 -6.28 -29.40
CA THR A 74 -1.70 -4.94 -28.82
C THR A 74 -2.64 -4.01 -29.59
N GLY A 75 -3.93 -4.38 -29.65
CA GLY A 75 -4.91 -3.33 -29.43
C GLY A 75 -4.48 -2.66 -28.14
N SER A 76 -4.45 -1.33 -28.11
CA SER A 76 -4.51 -0.61 -26.85
C SER A 76 -5.73 -1.17 -26.13
N CYS A 77 -5.57 -2.23 -25.34
CA CYS A 77 -6.56 -2.68 -24.39
C CYS A 77 -6.48 -1.61 -23.33
N ASP A 78 -7.08 -0.46 -23.64
CA ASP A 78 -7.32 0.51 -22.63
C ASP A 78 -8.12 -0.27 -21.57
N PRO A 79 -7.66 -0.35 -20.31
CA PRO A 79 -8.46 -0.98 -19.26
C PRO A 79 -9.86 -0.38 -19.15
N PHE A 80 -10.11 0.77 -19.77
CA PHE A 80 -11.40 1.43 -19.92
C PHE A 80 -12.26 0.89 -21.09
N ASP A 81 -11.75 0.06 -22.01
CA ASP A 81 -12.51 -0.49 -23.15
C ASP A 81 -13.43 -1.67 -22.77
N THR A 82 -13.20 -2.29 -21.61
CA THR A 82 -13.94 -3.47 -21.14
C THR A 82 -14.38 -3.35 -19.68
N LEU A 83 -14.99 -2.21 -19.33
CA LEU A 83 -15.47 -1.96 -17.97
C LEU A 83 -16.54 -2.97 -17.55
N ALA A 84 -16.40 -3.47 -16.32
CA ALA A 84 -17.43 -4.29 -15.69
C ALA A 84 -18.66 -3.47 -15.21
N VAL A 85 -18.60 -2.15 -15.34
CA VAL A 85 -19.65 -1.19 -14.92
C VAL A 85 -20.21 -0.42 -16.13
N PRO A 86 -21.43 0.14 -16.04
CA PRO A 86 -22.00 0.94 -17.12
C PRO A 86 -21.17 2.20 -17.40
N HIS A 87 -20.97 2.54 -18.67
CA HIS A 87 -20.42 3.84 -19.06
C HIS A 87 -21.42 4.96 -18.76
N THR A 88 -20.96 5.95 -18.00
CA THR A 88 -21.70 7.18 -17.68
C THR A 88 -20.68 8.31 -17.64
N SER A 89 -21.10 9.54 -17.94
CA SER A 89 -20.20 10.71 -17.92
C SER A 89 -19.44 10.85 -16.59
N GLN A 90 -20.09 10.56 -15.47
CA GLN A 90 -19.48 10.59 -14.14
C GLN A 90 -18.38 9.52 -13.97
N ILE A 91 -18.56 8.33 -14.54
CA ILE A 91 -17.54 7.28 -14.50
C ILE A 91 -16.39 7.63 -15.42
N ASP A 92 -16.67 8.12 -16.63
CA ASP A 92 -15.63 8.51 -17.59
C ASP A 92 -14.76 9.65 -17.02
N GLU A 93 -15.35 10.61 -16.30
CA GLU A 93 -14.61 11.66 -15.59
C GLU A 93 -13.67 11.08 -14.52
N LEU A 94 -14.12 10.10 -13.73
CA LEU A 94 -13.26 9.44 -12.74
C LEU A 94 -12.09 8.73 -13.40
N LEU A 95 -12.33 8.02 -14.51
CA LEU A 95 -11.28 7.28 -15.22
C LEU A 95 -10.24 8.23 -15.85
N GLN A 96 -10.69 9.35 -16.41
CA GLN A 96 -9.80 10.41 -16.89
C GLN A 96 -8.97 11.00 -15.74
N PHE A 97 -9.58 11.24 -14.58
CA PHE A 97 -8.87 11.72 -13.39
C PHE A 97 -7.82 10.70 -12.91
N ASP A 98 -8.16 9.42 -12.86
CA ASP A 98 -7.21 8.36 -12.50
C ASP A 98 -6.02 8.31 -13.45
N HIS A 99 -6.27 8.30 -14.75
CA HIS A 99 -5.23 8.24 -15.77
C HIS A 99 -4.30 9.47 -15.71
N LYS A 100 -4.86 10.67 -15.61
CA LYS A 100 -4.11 11.92 -15.63
C LYS A 100 -3.33 12.18 -14.34
N HIS A 101 -3.88 11.78 -13.19
CA HIS A 101 -3.36 12.20 -11.89
C HIS A 101 -2.93 11.03 -11.00
N LEU A 102 -3.83 10.08 -10.74
CA LEU A 102 -3.60 9.05 -9.73
C LEU A 102 -2.59 7.99 -10.19
N SER A 103 -2.74 7.46 -11.40
CA SER A 103 -1.85 6.43 -11.94
C SER A 103 -0.38 6.87 -11.93
N ARG A 104 -0.12 8.15 -12.25
CA ARG A 104 1.23 8.73 -12.17
C ARG A 104 1.72 8.89 -10.72
N ALA A 105 0.88 9.41 -9.83
CA ALA A 105 1.25 9.67 -8.44
C ALA A 105 1.50 8.37 -7.66
N PHE A 106 0.62 7.37 -7.80
CA PHE A 106 0.80 6.06 -7.18
C PHE A 106 1.90 5.23 -7.85
N GLY A 107 2.16 5.44 -9.15
CA GLY A 107 3.24 4.78 -9.89
C GLY A 107 4.65 5.19 -9.49
N ALA A 108 4.82 6.27 -8.71
CA ALA A 108 6.12 6.68 -8.19
C ALA A 108 6.61 5.83 -7.01
N SER A 109 5.70 5.12 -6.33
CA SER A 109 6.03 4.19 -5.25
C SER A 109 6.86 3.02 -5.77
N LYS A 110 7.89 2.63 -5.02
CA LYS A 110 8.68 1.42 -5.32
C LYS A 110 7.93 0.13 -4.97
N ILE A 111 6.84 0.23 -4.18
CA ILE A 111 6.04 -0.93 -3.77
C ILE A 111 5.04 -1.27 -4.86
N PRO A 112 5.11 -2.47 -5.47
CA PRO A 112 4.20 -2.86 -6.54
C PRO A 112 2.77 -2.94 -6.01
N GLN A 113 1.83 -2.35 -6.74
CA GLN A 113 0.39 -2.42 -6.47
C GLN A 113 -0.32 -3.01 -7.68
N HIS A 114 -1.54 -3.51 -7.48
CA HIS A 114 -2.39 -3.95 -8.59
C HIS A 114 -2.63 -2.83 -9.60
N ARG A 115 -2.53 -3.16 -10.89
CA ARG A 115 -2.91 -2.26 -11.98
C ARG A 115 -4.40 -1.92 -11.90
N ALA A 116 -4.79 -0.72 -12.31
CA ALA A 116 -6.20 -0.30 -12.35
C ALA A 116 -7.09 -1.29 -13.12
N SER A 117 -6.56 -1.86 -14.22
CA SER A 117 -7.19 -2.90 -15.04
C SER A 117 -7.70 -4.08 -14.22
N THR A 118 -6.94 -4.51 -13.20
CA THR A 118 -7.26 -5.65 -12.34
C THR A 118 -8.56 -5.44 -11.57
N PHE A 119 -8.87 -4.20 -11.20
CA PHE A 119 -10.10 -3.85 -10.48
C PHE A 119 -11.25 -3.53 -11.44
N LEU A 120 -10.99 -2.77 -12.51
CA LEU A 120 -12.03 -2.28 -13.43
C LEU A 120 -12.68 -3.39 -14.26
N GLN A 121 -11.93 -4.46 -14.54
CA GLN A 121 -12.42 -5.65 -15.24
C GLN A 121 -13.12 -6.65 -14.30
N ASP A 122 -13.09 -6.43 -12.98
CA ASP A 122 -13.74 -7.28 -11.98
C ASP A 122 -15.07 -6.67 -11.51
N GLU A 123 -16.19 -7.30 -11.88
CA GLU A 123 -17.55 -6.87 -11.48
C GLU A 123 -17.72 -6.64 -9.96
N LEU A 124 -16.95 -7.32 -9.11
CA LEU A 124 -17.05 -7.20 -7.65
C LEU A 124 -16.20 -6.07 -7.10
N ALA A 125 -15.10 -5.72 -7.78
CA ALA A 125 -14.14 -4.73 -7.30
C ALA A 125 -14.25 -3.36 -7.99
N ALA A 126 -14.82 -3.31 -9.21
CA ALA A 126 -14.86 -2.11 -10.03
C ALA A 126 -15.54 -0.93 -9.32
N TYR A 127 -16.68 -1.16 -8.65
CA TYR A 127 -17.38 -0.09 -7.92
C TYR A 127 -16.58 0.42 -6.70
N GLY A 128 -15.88 -0.46 -5.99
CA GLY A 128 -15.03 -0.05 -4.86
C GLY A 128 -13.80 0.72 -5.34
N PHE A 129 -13.22 0.32 -6.46
CA PHE A 129 -12.10 1.03 -7.08
C PHE A 129 -12.51 2.42 -7.60
N LEU A 130 -13.68 2.52 -8.24
CA LEU A 130 -14.26 3.82 -8.61
C LEU A 130 -14.57 4.69 -7.39
N ALA A 131 -15.07 4.09 -6.30
CA ALA A 131 -15.29 4.82 -5.06
C ALA A 131 -13.98 5.40 -4.50
N ARG A 132 -12.88 4.64 -4.54
CA ARG A 132 -11.54 5.14 -4.18
C ARG A 132 -11.15 6.37 -5.02
N ILE A 133 -11.28 6.29 -6.35
CA ILE A 133 -10.94 7.40 -7.25
C ILE A 133 -11.80 8.63 -6.91
N ALA A 134 -13.11 8.44 -6.75
CA ALA A 134 -14.05 9.50 -6.40
C ALA A 134 -13.71 10.17 -5.07
N THR A 135 -13.35 9.38 -4.04
CA THR A 135 -12.94 9.91 -2.74
C THR A 135 -11.69 10.75 -2.85
N ILE A 136 -10.67 10.31 -3.60
CA ILE A 136 -9.45 11.10 -3.78
C ILE A 136 -9.74 12.37 -4.58
N LYS A 137 -10.55 12.28 -5.65
CA LYS A 137 -10.98 13.44 -6.43
C LYS A 137 -11.76 14.44 -5.57
N ALA A 138 -12.63 14.01 -4.66
CA ALA A 138 -13.36 14.92 -3.78
C ALA A 138 -12.46 15.74 -2.84
N ARG A 139 -11.26 15.23 -2.52
CA ARG A 139 -10.25 15.98 -1.75
C ARG A 139 -9.48 16.98 -2.62
N PHE A 140 -9.48 16.76 -3.94
CA PHE A 140 -8.89 17.66 -4.93
C PHE A 140 -9.88 18.76 -5.35
N ASP A 141 -11.12 18.38 -5.65
CA ASP A 141 -12.23 19.25 -6.04
C ASP A 141 -13.32 19.20 -4.97
N SER A 142 -13.49 20.29 -4.21
CA SER A 142 -14.51 20.41 -3.16
C SER A 142 -15.90 20.63 -3.74
N ASN A 143 -16.44 19.64 -4.46
CA ASN A 143 -17.83 19.64 -4.95
C ASN A 143 -18.70 18.74 -4.04
N PRO A 144 -19.72 19.30 -3.36
CA PRO A 144 -20.62 18.55 -2.48
C PRO A 144 -21.34 17.37 -3.15
N GLU A 145 -21.63 17.46 -4.45
CA GLU A 145 -22.32 16.38 -5.18
C GLU A 145 -21.47 15.11 -5.31
N VAL A 146 -20.15 15.24 -5.23
CA VAL A 146 -19.22 14.11 -5.31
C VAL A 146 -19.39 13.19 -4.10
N PHE A 147 -19.75 13.73 -2.94
CA PHE A 147 -19.99 12.92 -1.73
C PHE A 147 -21.14 11.92 -1.92
N ASN A 148 -22.28 12.38 -2.46
CA ASN A 148 -23.42 11.50 -2.77
C ASN A 148 -23.03 10.42 -3.80
N PHE A 149 -22.19 10.77 -4.77
CA PHE A 149 -21.70 9.82 -5.76
C PHE A 149 -20.77 8.76 -5.14
N ILE A 150 -19.85 9.16 -4.25
CA ILE A 150 -19.01 8.23 -3.48
C ILE A 150 -19.87 7.24 -2.70
N LEU A 151 -20.86 7.72 -1.94
CA LEU A 151 -21.78 6.86 -1.19
C LEU A 151 -22.52 5.87 -2.10
N LYS A 152 -22.98 6.32 -3.27
CA LYS A 152 -23.66 5.48 -4.25
C LYS A 152 -22.74 4.38 -4.80
N LEU A 153 -21.48 4.69 -5.08
CA LEU A 153 -20.49 3.71 -5.56
C LEU A 153 -20.17 2.67 -4.47
N LYS A 154 -19.95 3.11 -3.23
CA LYS A 154 -19.72 2.24 -2.07
C LYS A 154 -20.90 1.31 -1.80
N ALA A 155 -22.12 1.85 -1.81
CA ALA A 155 -23.34 1.08 -1.63
C ALA A 155 -23.49 0.00 -2.73
N LYS A 156 -23.19 0.34 -3.99
CA LYS A 156 -23.19 -0.63 -5.09
C LYS A 156 -22.10 -1.70 -4.92
N ALA A 157 -20.90 -1.33 -4.51
CA ALA A 157 -19.82 -2.29 -4.24
C ALA A 157 -20.21 -3.28 -3.13
N MET A 158 -20.74 -2.78 -2.00
CA MET A 158 -21.25 -3.63 -0.92
C MET A 158 -22.43 -4.49 -1.35
N GLN A 159 -23.34 -3.97 -2.18
CA GLN A 159 -24.43 -4.74 -2.75
C GLN A 159 -23.91 -5.88 -3.64
N GLN A 160 -22.92 -5.62 -4.50
CA GLN A 160 -22.31 -6.68 -5.33
C GLN A 160 -21.63 -7.73 -4.46
N LEU A 161 -20.89 -7.33 -3.42
CA LEU A 161 -20.27 -8.28 -2.50
C LEU A 161 -21.34 -9.17 -1.84
N ARG A 162 -22.40 -8.57 -1.29
CA ARG A 162 -23.53 -9.28 -0.64
C ARG A 162 -24.22 -10.27 -1.56
N LEU A 163 -24.55 -9.85 -2.78
CA LEU A 163 -25.31 -10.67 -3.72
C LEU A 163 -24.50 -11.86 -4.24
N ASN A 164 -23.18 -11.71 -4.35
CA ASN A 164 -22.35 -12.71 -5.00
C ASN A 164 -21.56 -13.58 -3.99
N LEU A 165 -21.57 -13.30 -2.68
CA LEU A 165 -20.84 -14.10 -1.68
C LEU A 165 -21.04 -15.61 -1.78
N SER A 166 -22.27 -16.07 -2.02
CA SER A 166 -22.60 -17.49 -2.11
C SER A 166 -22.25 -18.12 -3.46
N GLN A 167 -21.94 -17.30 -4.48
CA GLN A 167 -21.74 -17.72 -5.87
C GLN A 167 -20.35 -17.36 -6.42
N THR A 168 -19.55 -16.61 -5.65
CA THR A 168 -18.28 -16.05 -6.11
C THR A 168 -17.17 -17.06 -5.99
N ASN A 169 -16.32 -17.15 -7.02
CA ASN A 169 -15.02 -17.78 -6.87
C ASN A 169 -14.22 -17.03 -5.80
N VAL A 170 -13.94 -17.73 -4.69
CA VAL A 170 -13.23 -17.23 -3.51
C VAL A 170 -12.01 -16.37 -3.86
N ALA A 171 -11.30 -16.71 -4.94
CA ALA A 171 -10.14 -15.97 -5.43
C ALA A 171 -10.38 -14.51 -5.84
N ARG A 172 -11.63 -14.05 -6.00
CA ARG A 172 -11.98 -12.67 -6.36
C ARG A 172 -12.41 -11.81 -5.17
N LEU A 173 -12.78 -12.42 -4.04
CA LEU A 173 -13.23 -11.69 -2.86
C LEU A 173 -12.16 -10.74 -2.27
N PRO A 174 -10.88 -11.12 -2.15
CA PRO A 174 -9.86 -10.23 -1.60
C PRO A 174 -9.84 -8.87 -2.30
N ARG A 175 -9.83 -8.86 -3.64
CA ARG A 175 -9.75 -7.62 -4.43
C ARG A 175 -10.95 -6.71 -4.25
N ALA A 176 -12.15 -7.30 -4.16
CA ALA A 176 -13.37 -6.54 -3.90
C ALA A 176 -13.29 -5.84 -2.54
N VAL A 177 -12.86 -6.57 -1.50
CA VAL A 177 -12.72 -6.02 -0.15
C VAL A 177 -11.57 -5.01 -0.05
N ILE A 178 -10.42 -5.27 -0.71
CA ILE A 178 -9.29 -4.32 -0.81
C ILE A 178 -9.74 -3.00 -1.44
N SER A 179 -10.54 -3.05 -2.51
CA SER A 179 -11.02 -1.84 -3.19
C SER A 179 -11.89 -0.97 -2.28
N LEU A 180 -12.72 -1.58 -1.45
CA LEU A 180 -13.52 -0.92 -0.42
C LEU A 180 -12.65 -0.40 0.73
N LEU A 181 -11.70 -1.19 1.22
CA LEU A 181 -10.74 -0.80 2.26
C LEU A 181 -10.01 0.49 1.88
N TYR A 182 -9.52 0.59 0.64
CA TYR A 182 -8.91 1.82 0.15
C TYR A 182 -9.89 2.99 0.18
N ALA A 183 -11.09 2.82 -0.38
CA ALA A 183 -12.08 3.88 -0.41
C ALA A 183 -12.40 4.42 0.99
N GLU A 184 -12.60 3.53 1.97
CA GLU A 184 -12.86 3.90 3.37
C GLU A 184 -11.65 4.57 4.04
N THR A 185 -10.43 4.12 3.75
CA THR A 185 -9.19 4.73 4.25
C THR A 185 -9.09 6.19 3.78
N TRP A 186 -9.37 6.44 2.50
CA TRP A 186 -9.34 7.80 1.95
C TRP A 186 -10.51 8.67 2.45
N CYS A 187 -11.63 8.06 2.82
CA CYS A 187 -12.76 8.72 3.49
C CYS A 187 -12.52 8.96 5.00
N GLN A 188 -11.41 8.48 5.56
CA GLN A 188 -11.13 8.49 7.00
C GLN A 188 -12.19 7.77 7.84
N ASN A 189 -12.89 6.80 7.27
CA ASN A 189 -13.90 6.01 7.97
C ASN A 189 -13.25 4.79 8.65
N LEU A 190 -12.64 5.03 9.81
CA LEU A 190 -11.82 4.02 10.51
C LEU A 190 -12.63 2.80 10.98
N GLU A 191 -13.93 2.98 11.26
CA GLU A 191 -14.82 1.89 11.64
C GLU A 191 -15.01 0.90 10.48
N ALA A 192 -15.37 1.39 9.30
CA ALA A 192 -15.53 0.55 8.11
C ALA A 192 -14.20 -0.07 7.66
N VAL A 193 -13.09 0.66 7.77
CA VAL A 193 -11.74 0.13 7.55
C VAL A 193 -11.49 -1.10 8.43
N THR A 194 -11.79 -1.01 9.73
CA THR A 194 -11.62 -2.12 10.68
C THR A 194 -12.44 -3.34 10.27
N VAL A 195 -13.68 -3.14 9.82
CA VAL A 195 -14.54 -4.22 9.32
C VAL A 195 -13.94 -4.89 8.08
N HIS A 196 -13.45 -4.11 7.12
CA HIS A 196 -12.84 -4.65 5.90
C HIS A 196 -11.53 -5.38 6.16
N VAL A 197 -10.70 -4.89 7.08
CA VAL A 197 -9.47 -5.57 7.51
C VAL A 197 -9.79 -6.93 8.15
N ARG A 198 -10.72 -6.97 9.11
CA ARG A 198 -11.16 -8.23 9.74
C ARG A 198 -11.72 -9.23 8.73
N LEU A 199 -12.46 -8.74 7.75
CA LEU A 199 -12.95 -9.59 6.67
C LEU A 199 -11.80 -10.19 5.83
N LEU A 200 -10.76 -9.41 5.56
CA LEU A 200 -9.57 -9.89 4.85
C LEU A 200 -8.76 -10.89 5.67
N GLU A 201 -8.66 -10.73 6.98
CA GLU A 201 -8.03 -11.70 7.89
C GLU A 201 -8.79 -13.04 7.86
N VAL A 202 -10.12 -13.01 7.96
CA VAL A 202 -10.96 -14.20 7.86
C VAL A 202 -10.76 -14.87 6.49
N ILE A 203 -10.67 -14.10 5.40
CA ILE A 203 -10.40 -14.65 4.08
C ILE A 203 -9.02 -15.31 4.03
N ASN A 204 -7.98 -14.65 4.56
CA ASN A 204 -6.62 -15.18 4.60
C ASN A 204 -6.56 -16.51 5.38
N ASN A 205 -7.16 -16.55 6.57
CA ASN A 205 -7.11 -17.72 7.45
C ASN A 205 -7.85 -18.94 6.88
N HIS A 206 -8.89 -18.74 6.07
CA HIS A 206 -9.67 -19.84 5.52
C HIS A 206 -9.29 -20.26 4.10
N TYR A 207 -8.76 -19.33 3.30
CA TYR A 207 -8.57 -19.56 1.87
C TYR A 207 -7.17 -19.20 1.36
N GLY A 208 -6.35 -18.58 2.19
CA GLY A 208 -5.08 -17.98 1.81
C GLY A 208 -5.27 -16.72 0.95
N LEU A 209 -4.22 -15.90 0.90
CA LEU A 209 -4.14 -14.75 0.02
C LEU A 209 -3.07 -15.00 -1.04
N LYS A 210 -3.26 -14.42 -2.23
CA LYS A 210 -2.16 -14.34 -3.19
C LYS A 210 -1.17 -13.29 -2.69
N PRO A 211 0.15 -13.46 -2.90
CA PRO A 211 1.14 -12.47 -2.47
C PRO A 211 0.85 -11.05 -2.96
N ASP A 212 0.38 -10.89 -4.21
CA ASP A 212 0.02 -9.57 -4.77
C ASP A 212 -1.17 -8.92 -4.02
N ASP A 213 -2.15 -9.72 -3.58
CA ASP A 213 -3.28 -9.23 -2.78
C ASP A 213 -2.82 -8.85 -1.36
N LEU A 214 -1.98 -9.69 -0.74
CA LEU A 214 -1.40 -9.43 0.58
C LEU A 214 -0.56 -8.16 0.61
N ILE A 215 0.30 -7.94 -0.39
CA ILE A 215 1.11 -6.72 -0.53
C ILE A 215 0.21 -5.47 -0.55
N CYS A 216 -0.91 -5.50 -1.30
CA CYS A 216 -1.86 -4.39 -1.35
C CYS A 216 -2.50 -4.12 0.02
N ILE A 217 -2.87 -5.18 0.75
CA ILE A 217 -3.48 -5.08 2.10
C ILE A 217 -2.49 -4.48 3.09
N LEU A 218 -1.28 -5.04 3.17
CA LEU A 218 -0.22 -4.58 4.07
C LEU A 218 0.15 -3.12 3.76
N HIS A 219 0.34 -2.78 2.48
CA HIS A 219 0.61 -1.41 2.05
C HIS A 219 -0.50 -0.45 2.51
N SER A 220 -1.77 -0.82 2.30
CA SER A 220 -2.91 0.00 2.75
C SER A 220 -2.92 0.22 4.26
N ASP A 221 -2.75 -0.86 5.02
CA ASP A 221 -2.83 -0.83 6.47
C ASP A 221 -1.67 -0.04 7.08
N ILE A 222 -0.45 -0.18 6.54
CA ILE A 222 0.71 0.63 6.94
C ILE A 222 0.50 2.09 6.59
N GLN A 223 -0.04 2.41 5.40
CA GLN A 223 -0.35 3.79 5.03
C GLN A 223 -1.34 4.43 6.01
N ARG A 224 -2.41 3.72 6.38
CA ARG A 224 -3.38 4.16 7.37
C ARG A 224 -2.75 4.31 8.75
N ALA A 225 -2.10 3.27 9.25
CA ALA A 225 -1.45 3.24 10.56
C ALA A 225 -0.49 4.42 10.73
N THR A 226 0.28 4.72 9.68
CA THR A 226 1.20 5.85 9.70
C THR A 226 0.47 7.20 9.74
N LEU A 227 -0.62 7.38 8.98
CA LEU A 227 -1.41 8.61 9.00
C LEU A 227 -2.10 8.88 10.34
N THR A 228 -2.33 7.84 11.14
CA THR A 228 -2.92 7.98 12.48
C THR A 228 -1.88 7.83 13.58
N LEU A 229 -0.61 7.57 13.24
CA LEU A 229 0.42 7.08 14.17
C LEU A 229 -0.12 6.00 15.13
N GLY A 230 -0.95 5.09 14.60
CA GLY A 230 -1.60 4.03 15.36
C GLY A 230 -1.08 2.66 14.96
N SER A 231 -1.56 1.62 15.65
CA SER A 231 -1.16 0.24 15.33
C SER A 231 -1.75 -0.24 14.01
N PRO A 232 -0.99 -0.97 13.18
CA PRO A 232 -1.48 -1.80 12.09
C PRO A 232 -2.60 -2.76 12.56
N LEU A 233 -3.64 -2.92 11.75
CA LEU A 233 -4.83 -3.68 12.12
C LEU A 233 -4.80 -5.12 11.58
N PHE A 234 -4.21 -5.35 10.40
CA PHE A 234 -4.26 -6.66 9.73
C PHE A 234 -3.32 -7.64 10.44
N MET A 235 -3.85 -8.64 11.13
CA MET A 235 -3.06 -9.60 11.89
C MET A 235 -2.70 -10.84 11.07
N MET A 236 -1.49 -11.35 11.28
CA MET A 236 -0.97 -12.57 10.67
C MET A 236 -0.01 -13.22 11.64
N ASP A 237 -0.10 -14.54 11.80
CA ASP A 237 0.76 -15.29 12.72
C ASP A 237 2.17 -15.50 12.14
N ASP A 238 3.13 -15.77 13.04
CA ASP A 238 4.56 -15.89 12.70
C ASP A 238 4.82 -16.94 11.61
N LYS A 239 4.12 -18.08 11.64
CA LYS A 239 4.32 -19.13 10.62
C LYS A 239 3.88 -18.65 9.24
N THR A 240 2.79 -17.88 9.19
CA THR A 240 2.32 -17.33 7.94
C THR A 240 3.28 -16.27 7.40
N TRP A 241 3.91 -15.45 8.25
CA TRP A 241 5.01 -14.57 7.84
C TRP A 241 6.18 -15.35 7.25
N ASP A 242 6.64 -16.40 7.94
CA ASP A 242 7.76 -17.23 7.49
C ASP A 242 7.50 -17.82 6.10
N ILE A 243 6.27 -18.28 5.82
CA ILE A 243 5.89 -18.83 4.51
C ILE A 243 6.01 -17.77 3.41
N TYR A 244 5.51 -16.55 3.63
CA TYR A 244 5.54 -15.51 2.60
C TYR A 244 6.94 -14.88 2.43
N GLU A 245 7.78 -14.95 3.46
CA GLU A 245 9.15 -14.44 3.45
C GLU A 245 10.19 -15.50 3.04
N ALA A 246 9.80 -16.77 2.89
CA ALA A 246 10.72 -17.89 2.67
C ALA A 246 11.67 -17.72 1.46
N ASP A 247 11.17 -17.15 0.36
CA ASP A 247 11.99 -16.93 -0.84
C ASP A 247 12.94 -15.72 -0.70
N TYR A 248 12.79 -14.91 0.35
CA TYR A 248 13.73 -13.85 0.68
C TYR A 248 14.88 -14.43 1.52
N ALA A 249 15.93 -14.88 0.83
CA ALA A 249 17.21 -15.10 1.49
C ALA A 249 17.89 -13.73 1.66
N PRO A 250 18.08 -13.22 2.89
CA PRO A 250 18.94 -12.06 3.06
C PRO A 250 20.32 -12.41 2.49
N LEU A 251 20.88 -11.52 1.67
CA LEU A 251 22.30 -11.61 1.31
C LEU A 251 23.08 -11.81 2.60
N PRO A 252 24.04 -12.76 2.66
CA PRO A 252 24.83 -12.97 3.86
C PRO A 252 25.44 -11.62 4.23
N GLN A 253 24.97 -11.06 5.35
CA GLN A 253 25.67 -9.97 5.97
C GLN A 253 27.05 -10.53 6.25
N SER A 254 28.11 -9.86 5.77
CA SER A 254 29.41 -10.06 6.39
C SER A 254 29.14 -9.79 7.87
N GLU A 255 29.15 -10.84 8.69
CA GLU A 255 29.29 -10.72 10.13
C GLU A 255 30.65 -10.04 10.32
N GLY A 256 30.65 -8.72 10.16
CA GLY A 256 31.66 -7.87 10.72
C GLY A 256 31.68 -8.25 12.18
N ASN A 257 32.84 -8.73 12.60
CA ASN A 257 33.13 -9.27 13.91
C ASN A 257 33.03 -8.15 14.95
N ASP A 258 31.85 -7.55 15.14
CA ASP A 258 31.55 -6.53 16.14
C ASP A 258 31.35 -7.26 17.46
N SER A 259 32.51 -7.68 17.97
CA SER A 259 32.81 -8.15 19.31
C SER A 259 32.67 -7.03 20.36
N ASN A 260 31.71 -6.12 20.18
CA ASN A 260 31.26 -5.19 21.19
C ASN A 260 29.92 -5.71 21.70
N GLY A 261 29.98 -6.55 22.76
CA GLY A 261 28.86 -7.26 23.36
C GLY A 261 27.79 -6.40 24.01
N ILE A 262 27.27 -5.38 23.31
CA ILE A 262 26.20 -4.51 23.78
C ILE A 262 24.94 -4.76 22.96
N GLN A 263 24.09 -5.64 23.49
CA GLN A 263 22.72 -5.85 23.00
C GLN A 263 21.83 -4.70 23.47
N TRP A 264 21.80 -3.60 22.72
CA TRP A 264 20.83 -2.53 22.95
C TRP A 264 19.53 -2.80 22.18
N PRO A 265 18.35 -2.67 22.80
CA PRO A 265 17.06 -2.77 22.09
C PRO A 265 16.96 -1.85 20.86
N GLN A 266 17.56 -0.66 20.92
CA GLN A 266 17.62 0.30 19.82
C GLN A 266 18.39 -0.25 18.61
N LEU A 267 19.41 -1.08 18.83
CA LEU A 267 20.19 -1.71 17.75
C LEU A 267 19.30 -2.61 16.89
N ARG A 268 18.31 -3.29 17.49
CA ARG A 268 17.36 -4.13 16.76
C ARG A 268 16.51 -3.31 15.78
N LEU A 269 16.10 -2.10 16.14
CA LEU A 269 15.33 -1.21 15.26
C LEU A 269 16.14 -0.77 14.06
N LEU A 270 17.43 -0.47 14.27
CA LEU A 270 18.36 -0.11 13.20
C LEU A 270 18.68 -1.30 12.30
N ILE A 271 18.87 -2.50 12.86
CA ILE A 271 19.02 -3.75 12.09
C ILE A 271 17.78 -4.00 11.23
N ASN A 272 16.59 -3.86 11.80
CA ASN A 272 15.33 -3.98 11.07
C ASN A 272 15.29 -2.99 9.90
N MET A 273 15.57 -1.71 10.15
CA MET A 273 15.63 -0.70 9.09
C MET A 273 16.60 -1.10 7.97
N ARG A 274 17.82 -1.53 8.29
CA ARG A 274 18.82 -1.98 7.30
C ARG A 274 18.29 -3.14 6.46
N ASN A 275 17.68 -4.13 7.10
CA ASN A 275 17.08 -5.28 6.42
C ASN A 275 15.95 -4.85 5.46
N ALA A 276 15.15 -3.85 5.84
CA ALA A 276 14.12 -3.31 4.96
C ALA A 276 14.72 -2.55 3.77
N LEU A 277 15.78 -1.75 3.99
CA LEU A 277 16.48 -1.09 2.88
C LEU A 277 17.07 -2.12 1.90
N MET A 278 17.63 -3.24 2.39
CA MET A 278 18.12 -4.32 1.53
C MET A 278 16.99 -4.97 0.73
N ALA A 279 15.86 -5.24 1.38
CA ALA A 279 14.68 -5.77 0.70
C ALA A 279 14.19 -4.84 -0.41
N LEU A 280 14.32 -3.52 -0.22
CA LEU A 280 13.93 -2.52 -1.21
C LEU A 280 14.90 -2.43 -2.40
N ASP A 281 16.19 -2.72 -2.21
CA ASP A 281 17.14 -2.83 -3.32
C ASP A 281 16.84 -4.06 -4.19
N VAL A 282 16.46 -5.18 -3.57
CA VAL A 282 16.00 -6.39 -4.26
C VAL A 282 14.81 -6.11 -5.18
N LEU A 283 13.92 -5.17 -4.82
CA LEU A 283 12.81 -4.77 -5.69
C LEU A 283 13.26 -4.06 -6.97
N GLN A 284 14.41 -3.39 -6.94
CA GLN A 284 14.93 -2.59 -8.04
C GLN A 284 15.85 -3.38 -8.97
N ALA A 285 16.33 -4.54 -8.55
CA ALA A 285 17.21 -5.40 -9.35
C ALA A 285 16.47 -6.05 -10.53
N SER A 286 17.02 -5.90 -11.73
CA SER A 286 16.40 -6.34 -13.00
C SER A 286 16.27 -7.85 -13.17
N GLU A 287 17.16 -8.63 -12.54
CA GLU A 287 17.30 -10.07 -12.78
C GLU A 287 16.63 -10.98 -11.72
N ILE A 288 15.86 -10.39 -10.81
CA ILE A 288 15.28 -11.15 -9.68
C ILE A 288 13.93 -11.76 -10.07
N SER A 289 13.66 -13.00 -9.63
CA SER A 289 12.40 -13.68 -9.89
C SER A 289 11.19 -12.96 -9.26
N LYS A 290 9.98 -13.20 -9.77
CA LYS A 290 8.76 -12.58 -9.23
C LYS A 290 8.53 -12.96 -7.76
N ALA A 291 8.76 -14.23 -7.41
CA ALA A 291 8.55 -14.74 -6.05
C ALA A 291 9.48 -14.05 -5.05
N VAL A 292 10.77 -13.95 -5.35
CA VAL A 292 11.76 -13.25 -4.51
C VAL A 292 11.39 -11.77 -4.35
N ARG A 293 10.96 -11.09 -5.43
CA ARG A 293 10.47 -9.70 -5.34
C ARG A 293 9.24 -9.57 -4.44
N GLN A 294 8.30 -10.51 -4.51
CA GLN A 294 7.12 -10.52 -3.65
C GLN A 294 7.51 -10.73 -2.18
N SER A 295 8.37 -11.71 -1.88
CA SER A 295 8.85 -11.97 -0.52
C SER A 295 9.64 -10.80 0.05
N ALA A 296 10.51 -10.16 -0.75
CA ALA A 296 11.21 -8.94 -0.35
C ALA A 296 10.23 -7.78 -0.06
N THR A 297 9.19 -7.61 -0.89
CA THR A 297 8.15 -6.60 -0.65
C THR A 297 7.41 -6.86 0.65
N ILE A 298 7.04 -8.12 0.91
CA ILE A 298 6.36 -8.52 2.14
C ILE A 298 7.27 -8.29 3.35
N LYS A 299 8.55 -8.66 3.26
CA LYS A 299 9.55 -8.41 4.31
C LYS A 299 9.67 -6.92 4.65
N PHE A 300 9.77 -6.08 3.62
CA PHE A 300 9.84 -4.63 3.77
C PHE A 300 8.62 -4.09 4.52
N LEU A 301 7.42 -4.48 4.10
CA LEU A 301 6.17 -4.05 4.73
C LEU A 301 6.03 -4.61 6.16
N HIS A 302 6.44 -5.85 6.40
CA HIS A 302 6.47 -6.43 7.74
C HIS A 302 7.39 -5.65 8.68
N ILE A 303 8.59 -5.26 8.24
CA ILE A 303 9.49 -4.45 9.07
C ILE A 303 8.87 -3.08 9.38
N MET A 304 8.26 -2.42 8.39
CA MET A 304 7.56 -1.15 8.66
C MET A 304 6.45 -1.31 9.70
N ARG A 305 5.72 -2.43 9.66
CA ARG A 305 4.74 -2.79 10.67
C ARG A 305 5.40 -2.93 12.05
N VAL A 306 6.49 -3.69 12.16
CA VAL A 306 7.23 -3.88 13.42
C VAL A 306 7.70 -2.55 14.01
N LEU A 307 8.16 -1.61 13.18
CA LEU A 307 8.56 -0.28 13.63
C LEU A 307 7.38 0.54 14.17
N LEU A 308 6.21 0.47 13.51
CA LEU A 308 4.98 1.09 14.01
C LEU A 308 4.52 0.46 15.32
N ASP A 309 4.56 -0.87 15.43
CA ASP A 309 4.19 -1.59 16.65
C ASP A 309 5.14 -1.23 17.81
N GLN A 310 6.45 -1.16 17.56
CA GLN A 310 7.41 -0.71 18.59
C GLN A 310 7.10 0.71 19.07
N TYR A 311 6.83 1.64 18.14
CA TYR A 311 6.46 3.01 18.50
C TYR A 311 5.21 3.04 19.42
N ASN A 312 4.20 2.24 19.12
CA ASN A 312 2.94 2.24 19.87
C ASN A 312 3.04 1.50 21.23
N THR A 313 3.96 0.55 21.36
CA THR A 313 4.04 -0.32 22.55
C THR A 313 5.19 0.03 23.49
N SER A 314 6.23 0.70 23.01
CA SER A 314 7.37 1.09 23.83
C SER A 314 7.01 2.19 24.82
N SER A 315 7.47 2.04 26.07
CA SER A 315 7.43 3.10 27.10
C SER A 315 8.64 4.03 27.03
N ASP A 316 9.67 3.68 26.27
CA ASP A 316 10.89 4.48 26.13
C ASP A 316 10.77 5.48 24.97
N ASN A 317 10.85 6.77 25.30
CA ASN A 317 10.82 7.85 24.31
C ASN A 317 11.95 7.73 23.28
N ILE A 318 13.11 7.17 23.65
CA ILE A 318 14.24 6.94 22.75
C ILE A 318 13.87 5.92 21.68
N GLU A 319 13.38 4.76 22.09
CA GLU A 319 12.90 3.74 21.16
C GLU A 319 11.78 4.27 20.26
N GLN A 320 10.85 5.04 20.81
CA GLN A 320 9.75 5.63 20.04
C GLN A 320 10.25 6.54 18.91
N TYR A 321 11.16 7.48 19.19
CA TYR A 321 11.62 8.39 18.16
C TYR A 321 12.55 7.68 17.16
N ILE A 322 13.33 6.67 17.58
CA ILE A 322 14.17 5.87 16.68
C ILE A 322 13.30 5.05 15.73
N ALA A 323 12.25 4.40 16.24
CA ALA A 323 11.31 3.65 15.44
C ALA A 323 10.62 4.54 14.39
N LEU A 324 10.21 5.75 14.79
CA LEU A 324 9.63 6.74 13.88
C LEU A 324 10.63 7.26 12.84
N ALA A 325 11.87 7.53 13.23
CA ALA A 325 12.91 7.98 12.31
C ALA A 325 13.22 6.88 11.27
N ALA A 326 13.38 5.63 11.71
CA ALA A 326 13.56 4.49 10.84
C ALA A 326 12.38 4.33 9.88
N LEU A 327 11.15 4.44 10.39
CA LEU A 327 9.95 4.39 9.56
C LEU A 327 9.96 5.51 8.51
N TYR A 328 10.25 6.76 8.89
CA TYR A 328 10.33 7.89 7.96
C TYR A 328 11.39 7.67 6.88
N ARG A 329 12.59 7.20 7.26
CA ARG A 329 13.69 6.86 6.35
C ARG A 329 13.27 5.82 5.31
N LEU A 330 12.60 4.75 5.73
CA LEU A 330 12.09 3.70 4.83
C LEU A 330 11.00 4.21 3.90
N ARG A 331 10.04 4.99 4.43
CA ARG A 331 8.95 5.57 3.63
C ARG A 331 9.46 6.49 2.54
N ARG A 332 10.48 7.29 2.84
CA ARG A 332 11.15 8.12 1.85
C ARG A 332 11.82 7.29 0.77
N GLU A 333 12.59 6.28 1.16
CA GLU A 333 13.30 5.43 0.20
C GLU A 333 12.32 4.71 -0.74
N ALA A 334 11.17 4.30 -0.23
CA ALA A 334 10.13 3.63 -1.00
C ALA A 334 9.20 4.57 -1.78
N ASN A 335 9.39 5.90 -1.71
CA ASN A 335 8.47 6.91 -2.25
C ASN A 335 7.02 6.75 -1.75
N MET A 336 6.84 6.32 -0.49
CA MET A 336 5.54 6.15 0.16
C MET A 336 5.16 7.36 1.03
N GLU A 337 6.09 8.31 1.17
CA GLU A 337 6.01 9.36 2.17
C GLU A 337 4.91 10.39 1.86
N LYS A 338 4.92 10.90 0.62
CA LYS A 338 3.98 11.91 0.14
C LYS A 338 3.41 11.51 -1.22
N ILE A 339 2.12 11.76 -1.41
CA ILE A 339 1.44 11.57 -2.70
C ILE A 339 0.97 12.94 -3.20
N PRO A 340 1.76 13.61 -4.05
CA PRO A 340 1.40 14.90 -4.61
C PRO A 340 0.37 14.74 -5.72
N LEU A 341 -0.69 15.55 -5.69
CA LEU A 341 -1.68 15.69 -6.77
C LEU A 341 -1.86 17.18 -7.09
N GLY A 342 -1.19 17.65 -8.14
CA GLY A 342 -1.20 19.06 -8.50
C GLY A 342 -0.54 19.91 -7.41
N ALA A 343 -1.28 20.89 -6.88
CA ALA A 343 -0.80 21.81 -5.85
C ALA A 343 -0.99 21.28 -4.40
N ILE A 344 -1.64 20.13 -4.21
CA ILE A 344 -1.91 19.56 -2.88
C ILE A 344 -1.22 18.21 -2.69
N ASN A 345 -0.95 17.86 -1.44
CA ASN A 345 -0.59 16.50 -1.04
C ASN A 345 -1.85 15.83 -0.49
N VAL A 346 -2.42 14.88 -1.23
CA VAL A 346 -3.58 14.12 -0.71
C VAL A 346 -3.17 13.16 0.40
N TYR A 347 -1.90 12.82 0.47
CA TYR A 347 -1.28 12.02 1.52
C TYR A 347 0.06 12.65 1.91
N ASP A 348 0.28 12.90 3.20
CA ASP A 348 1.52 13.43 3.77
C ASP A 348 1.71 12.85 5.18
N ALA A 349 2.34 11.69 5.28
CA ALA A 349 2.59 11.02 6.54
C ALA A 349 3.73 11.67 7.33
N GLY A 350 4.71 12.22 6.64
CA GLY A 350 5.94 12.74 7.20
C GLY A 350 5.72 13.97 8.03
N LYS A 351 4.76 14.82 7.67
CA LYS A 351 4.37 15.93 8.56
C LYS A 351 4.01 15.43 9.96
N LEU A 352 3.27 14.32 10.05
CA LEU A 352 2.87 13.74 11.35
C LEU A 352 4.05 13.06 12.05
N ILE A 353 4.80 12.22 11.33
CA ILE A 353 5.96 11.51 11.89
C ILE A 353 6.99 12.51 12.43
N LEU A 354 7.40 13.49 11.62
CA LEU A 354 8.42 14.48 11.98
C LEU A 354 7.97 15.37 13.13
N SER A 355 6.70 15.78 13.14
CA SER A 355 6.14 16.53 14.28
C SER A 355 6.23 15.73 15.57
N ARG A 356 6.00 14.42 15.52
CA ARG A 356 6.09 13.55 16.70
C ARG A 356 7.54 13.30 17.12
N ILE A 357 8.45 13.08 16.18
CA ILE A 357 9.90 12.98 16.45
C ILE A 357 10.39 14.23 17.17
N ARG A 358 10.02 15.43 16.68
CA ARG A 358 10.39 16.71 17.31
C ARG A 358 9.91 16.80 18.76
N GLN A 359 8.68 16.40 19.03
CA GLN A 359 8.16 16.36 20.40
C GLN A 359 8.98 15.43 21.29
N LEU A 360 9.26 14.21 20.82
CA LEU A 360 10.00 13.21 21.59
C LEU A 360 11.46 13.62 21.85
N LEU A 361 12.15 14.20 20.85
CA LEU A 361 13.51 14.73 21.01
C LEU A 361 13.60 15.87 22.02
N GLY A 362 12.51 16.62 22.24
CA GLY A 362 12.43 17.65 23.28
C GLY A 362 12.18 17.11 24.68
N LEU A 363 11.75 15.84 24.80
CA LEU A 363 11.49 15.17 26.09
C LEU A 363 12.68 14.34 26.58
N VAL A 364 13.71 14.16 25.75
CA VAL A 364 14.86 13.30 26.03
C VAL A 364 16.15 14.14 26.03
N SER A 365 16.93 14.02 27.11
CA SER A 365 18.22 14.68 27.28
C SER A 365 19.42 13.73 27.26
N ASP A 366 19.20 12.45 27.57
CA ASP A 366 20.27 11.48 27.87
C ASP A 366 20.43 10.42 26.76
N ASP A 367 19.98 10.73 25.55
CA ASP A 367 20.10 9.82 24.43
C ASP A 367 21.52 9.76 23.85
N PRO A 368 21.96 8.59 23.33
CA PRO A 368 23.28 8.46 22.72
C PRO A 368 23.48 9.51 21.61
N PRO A 369 24.56 10.34 21.68
CA PRO A 369 24.72 11.47 20.76
C PRO A 369 24.76 11.10 19.28
N SER A 370 25.26 9.91 18.95
CA SER A 370 25.29 9.37 17.59
C SER A 370 23.90 8.98 17.07
N LEU A 371 23.03 8.44 17.93
CA LEU A 371 21.63 8.15 17.58
C LEU A 371 20.86 9.44 17.37
N ARG A 372 21.05 10.42 18.27
CA ARG A 372 20.44 11.75 18.13
C ARG A 372 20.85 12.41 16.81
N LEU A 373 22.15 12.39 16.49
CA LEU A 373 22.69 12.91 15.24
C LEU A 373 22.04 12.25 14.01
N TRP A 374 21.90 10.91 14.02
CA TRP A 374 21.26 10.18 12.93
C TRP A 374 19.77 10.51 12.78
N VAL A 375 19.01 10.62 13.88
CA VAL A 375 17.59 11.00 13.81
C VAL A 375 17.41 12.40 13.26
N LEU A 376 18.27 13.33 13.69
CA LEU A 376 18.28 14.69 13.16
C LEU A 376 18.62 14.70 11.66
N PHE A 377 19.63 13.93 11.23
CA PHE A 377 19.98 13.73 9.82
C PHE A 377 18.77 13.23 9.00
N VAL A 378 18.09 12.18 9.46
CA VAL A 378 16.87 11.65 8.82
C VAL A 378 15.79 12.74 8.71
N GLY A 379 15.63 13.56 9.75
CA GLY A 379 14.71 14.70 9.72
C GLY A 379 15.11 15.77 8.70
N THR A 380 16.39 16.07 8.52
CA THR A 380 16.87 17.06 7.54
C THR A 380 16.48 16.71 6.11
N MET A 381 16.33 15.42 5.79
CA MET A 381 15.91 14.97 4.46
C MET A 381 14.59 15.61 4.05
N SER A 382 13.70 15.89 5.00
CA SER A 382 12.39 16.51 4.77
C SER A 382 12.45 17.93 4.20
N GLY A 383 13.60 18.61 4.33
CA GLY A 383 13.77 20.01 4.05
C GLY A 383 13.35 20.95 5.19
N ASP A 384 12.88 20.43 6.32
CA ASP A 384 12.48 21.23 7.48
C ASP A 384 13.69 21.91 8.14
N ASN A 385 13.61 23.22 8.32
CA ASN A 385 14.68 24.05 8.87
C ASN A 385 14.98 23.77 10.34
N TRP A 386 13.99 23.35 11.14
CA TRP A 386 14.22 23.03 12.54
C TRP A 386 15.20 21.85 12.67
N PHE A 387 14.97 20.77 11.92
CA PHE A 387 15.88 19.62 11.92
C PHE A 387 17.28 19.98 11.44
N LYS A 388 17.40 20.87 10.44
CA LYS A 388 18.72 21.34 9.97
C LYS A 388 19.49 22.10 11.05
N GLN A 389 18.82 23.01 11.76
CA GLN A 389 19.44 23.79 12.84
C GLN A 389 19.88 22.89 14.00
N GLU A 390 19.02 21.99 14.46
CA GLU A 390 19.35 21.04 15.53
C GLU A 390 20.46 20.08 15.12
N PHE A 391 20.46 19.60 13.86
CA PHE A 391 21.53 18.77 13.32
C PHE A 391 22.88 19.50 13.38
N GLN A 392 22.93 20.78 12.97
CA GLN A 392 24.15 21.59 13.01
C GLN A 392 24.63 21.86 14.44
N GLY A 393 23.70 22.10 15.37
CA GLY A 393 24.02 22.19 16.79
C GLY A 393 24.66 20.90 17.31
N GLN A 394 24.11 19.73 16.94
CA GLN A 394 24.63 18.43 17.33
C GLN A 394 26.02 18.13 16.71
N VAL A 395 26.21 18.43 15.41
CA VAL A 395 27.50 18.31 14.72
C VAL A 395 28.57 19.15 15.43
N SER A 396 28.25 20.40 15.74
CA SER A 396 29.15 21.33 16.43
C SER A 396 29.47 20.85 17.85
N GLY A 397 28.45 20.39 18.59
CA GLY A 397 28.61 19.85 19.95
C GLY A 397 29.45 18.57 20.00
N LEU A 398 29.45 17.78 18.92
CA LEU A 398 30.30 16.59 18.77
C LEU A 398 31.69 16.89 18.20
N GLY A 399 31.96 18.13 17.78
CA GLY A 399 33.24 18.51 17.18
C GLY A 399 33.51 17.85 15.82
N LEU A 400 32.47 17.53 15.05
CA LEU A 400 32.60 17.00 13.70
C LEU A 400 32.89 18.16 12.74
N MET A 401 34.07 18.18 12.12
CA MET A 401 34.60 19.37 11.45
C MET A 401 34.44 19.36 9.93
N ASN A 402 34.18 18.20 9.35
CA ASN A 402 34.08 18.04 7.90
C ASN A 402 33.02 17.00 7.49
N ALA A 403 32.77 16.90 6.18
CA ALA A 403 31.82 15.96 5.60
C ALA A 403 32.15 14.49 5.91
N ASP A 404 33.43 14.15 5.97
CA ASP A 404 33.90 12.78 6.17
C ASP A 404 33.68 12.33 7.63
N ASP A 405 33.84 13.23 8.60
CA ASP A 405 33.54 12.97 10.02
C ASP A 405 32.04 12.65 10.20
N ILE A 406 31.18 13.45 9.56
CA ILE A 406 29.72 13.24 9.57
C ILE A 406 29.38 11.92 8.86
N ARG A 407 29.96 11.67 7.68
CA ARG A 407 29.71 10.45 6.92
C ARG A 407 30.12 9.22 7.71
N THR A 408 31.29 9.25 8.34
CA THR A 408 31.79 8.15 9.19
C THR A 408 30.84 7.89 10.36
N SER A 409 30.38 8.95 11.03
CA SER A 409 29.45 8.85 12.17
C SER A 409 28.09 8.27 11.76
N LEU A 410 27.55 8.68 10.62
CA LEU A 410 26.27 8.18 10.11
C LEU A 410 26.39 6.78 9.49
N HIS A 411 27.54 6.44 8.89
CA HIS A 411 27.79 5.14 8.25
C HIS A 411 27.70 3.99 9.26
N VAL A 412 28.11 4.20 10.51
CA VAL A 412 27.94 3.23 11.61
C VAL A 412 26.48 2.80 11.76
N ILE A 413 25.53 3.70 11.45
CA ILE A 413 24.09 3.44 11.59
C ILE A 413 23.46 3.01 10.26
N GLU A 414 23.76 3.66 9.13
CA GLU A 414 23.15 3.35 7.84
C GLU A 414 23.74 2.10 7.16
N HIS A 415 25.00 1.73 7.44
CA HIS A 415 25.77 0.69 6.73
C HIS A 415 25.67 0.79 5.20
N ARG A 416 25.56 2.01 4.70
CA ARG A 416 25.48 2.34 3.29
C ARG A 416 26.23 3.63 3.04
N GLU A 417 26.82 3.74 1.86
CA GLU A 417 27.34 5.02 1.40
C GLU A 417 26.18 6.00 1.24
N LEU A 418 26.29 7.14 1.93
CA LEU A 418 25.34 8.23 1.82
C LEU A 418 25.74 9.11 0.63
N PRO A 419 24.83 9.35 -0.33
CA PRO A 419 25.10 10.21 -1.47
C PRO A 419 25.52 11.61 -1.03
N ASP A 420 26.48 12.21 -1.74
CA ASP A 420 26.93 13.58 -1.48
C ASP A 420 25.78 14.61 -1.55
N SER A 421 24.77 14.33 -2.36
CA SER A 421 23.53 15.14 -2.43
C SER A 421 22.74 15.23 -1.12
N LEU A 422 22.96 14.31 -0.17
CA LEU A 422 22.34 14.35 1.16
C LEU A 422 23.22 15.03 2.22
N ILE A 423 24.54 15.03 2.03
CA ILE A 423 25.51 15.51 3.04
C ILE A 423 25.95 16.94 2.75
N ASN A 424 26.31 17.25 1.49
CA ASN A 424 26.87 18.56 1.12
C ASN A 424 25.93 19.74 1.46
N PRO A 425 24.60 19.66 1.24
CA PRO A 425 23.69 20.75 1.60
C PRO A 425 23.62 21.04 3.11
N LEU A 426 24.12 20.13 3.96
CA LEU A 426 24.12 20.30 5.42
C LEU A 426 25.32 21.12 5.91
N LEU A 427 26.37 21.25 5.08
CA LEU A 427 27.61 21.98 5.36
C LEU A 427 27.58 23.43 4.86
N GLU A 428 26.73 23.74 3.89
CA GLU A 428 26.66 25.07 3.24
C GLU A 428 26.11 26.20 4.13
N VAL A 429 25.64 25.90 5.34
CA VAL A 429 25.16 26.92 6.31
C VAL A 429 26.25 27.27 7.34
N SER A 430 27.37 26.54 7.37
CA SER A 430 28.48 26.82 8.30
C SER A 430 29.43 27.93 7.83
N ALA A 431 29.21 28.47 6.63
CA ALA A 431 30.08 29.48 5.98
C ALA A 431 29.43 30.86 5.82
N GLY A 432 28.32 31.12 6.51
CA GLY A 432 27.58 32.40 6.48
C GLY A 432 27.73 33.18 7.78
#